data_AF-A0A1J4Q167-F1
#
_entry.id   AF-A0A1J4Q167-F1
#
_cell.length_a   1.000
_cell.length_b   1.000
_cell.length_c   1.000
_cell.angle_alpha   90.00
_cell.angle_beta   90.00
_cell.angle_gamma   90.00
#
_symmetry.space_group_name_H-M   'P 1'
#
loop_
_entity.id
_entity.type
_entity.pdbx_description
1 polymer ?
#
loop_
_entity_poly.entity_id
_entity_poly.type
_entity_poly.pdbx_seq_one_letter_code
_entity_poly.pdbx_strand_id
1 'polypeptide(L)'
;MAAQTEESDTAREQTKAEQDVDQVRQRATRDQQRLDSGAVSSPKDLANLQHEIASLAKRQGDLEDVVLEVMERRESAQERVNELTERVASVQSKIDDATGRRDAAFEEIDREAASVTKEREVVAGAVPADLLKLYDKLREQQGGIGAAKLYARTCQGCRQELAITELNEVRSAAPDTVVRCENCRRILVRTAESGL
;
A
#
# COMPACT_ATOMS: atom_id res chain seq x y z
N MET A 1 8.96 16.18 -6.57
CA MET A 1 9.69 15.40 -5.52
C MET A 1 11.12 15.91 -5.43
N ALA A 2 11.79 15.80 -4.28
CA ALA A 2 13.15 16.36 -4.08
C ALA A 2 14.15 15.99 -5.20
N ALA A 3 14.13 14.76 -5.71
CA ALA A 3 15.01 14.32 -6.81
C ALA A 3 14.72 15.04 -8.15
N GLN A 4 13.46 15.34 -8.46
CA GLN A 4 13.11 16.12 -9.67
C GLN A 4 13.51 17.59 -9.54
N THR A 5 13.45 18.13 -8.32
CA THR A 5 13.95 19.47 -8.03
C THR A 5 15.46 19.52 -8.19
N GLU A 6 16.18 18.53 -7.67
CA GLU A 6 17.63 18.40 -7.82
C GLU A 6 18.07 18.24 -9.28
N GLU A 7 17.37 17.42 -10.07
CA GLU A 7 17.63 17.29 -11.52
C GLU A 7 17.40 18.63 -12.24
N SER A 8 16.31 19.33 -11.94
CA SER A 8 16.03 20.64 -12.53
C SER A 8 17.04 21.71 -12.12
N ASP A 9 17.50 21.69 -10.86
CA ASP A 9 18.51 22.60 -10.35
C ASP A 9 19.86 22.37 -11.04
N THR A 10 20.30 21.11 -11.11
CA THR A 10 21.56 20.73 -11.78
C THR A 10 21.50 20.96 -13.29
N ALA A 11 20.34 20.82 -13.94
CA ALA A 11 20.16 21.18 -15.34
C ALA A 11 20.37 22.69 -15.59
N ARG A 12 19.83 23.54 -14.70
CA ARG A 12 20.04 25.01 -14.77
C ARG A 12 21.49 25.39 -14.47
N GLU A 13 22.12 24.73 -13.51
CA GLU A 13 23.55 24.89 -13.22
C GLU A 13 24.41 24.52 -14.42
N GLN A 14 24.10 23.41 -15.10
CA GLN A 14 24.85 22.96 -16.29
C GLN A 14 24.76 24.02 -17.39
N THR A 15 23.56 24.49 -17.71
CA THR A 15 23.36 25.52 -18.73
C THR A 15 24.15 26.78 -18.42
N LYS A 16 24.21 27.19 -17.14
CA LYS A 16 24.99 28.36 -16.73
C LYS A 16 26.50 28.13 -16.87
N ALA A 17 26.99 26.98 -16.42
CA ALA A 17 28.41 26.64 -16.52
C ALA A 17 28.89 26.59 -17.98
N GLU A 18 28.09 26.00 -18.87
CA GLU A 18 28.35 25.97 -20.31
C GLU A 18 28.38 27.39 -20.92
N GLN A 19 27.45 28.26 -20.51
CA GLN A 19 27.46 29.67 -20.94
C GLN A 19 28.69 30.43 -20.47
N ASP A 20 29.18 30.17 -19.26
CA ASP A 20 30.38 30.81 -18.73
C ASP A 20 31.64 30.36 -19.51
N VAL A 21 31.73 29.08 -19.87
CA VAL A 21 32.79 28.55 -20.77
C VAL A 21 32.74 29.25 -22.13
N ASP A 22 31.55 29.34 -22.73
CA ASP A 22 31.37 29.95 -24.05
C ASP A 22 31.77 31.43 -24.07
N GLN A 23 31.48 32.19 -23.00
CA GLN A 23 31.91 33.59 -22.88
C GLN A 23 33.44 33.72 -22.89
N VAL A 24 34.14 32.87 -22.14
CA VAL A 24 35.61 32.87 -22.09
C VAL A 24 36.18 32.44 -23.43
N ARG A 25 35.63 31.39 -24.04
CA ARG A 25 36.04 30.89 -25.36
C ARG A 25 35.89 31.93 -26.46
N GLN A 26 34.76 32.66 -26.48
CA GLN A 26 34.53 33.74 -27.43
C GLN A 26 35.53 34.89 -27.24
N ARG A 27 35.86 35.25 -25.99
CA ARG A 27 36.86 36.28 -25.70
C ARG A 27 38.26 35.84 -26.15
N ALA A 28 38.68 34.63 -25.78
CA ALA A 28 39.97 34.07 -26.19
C ALA A 28 40.12 34.04 -27.73
N THR A 29 39.05 33.67 -28.43
CA THR A 29 39.02 33.67 -29.90
C THR A 29 39.23 35.07 -30.49
N ARG A 30 38.56 36.10 -29.94
CA ARG A 30 38.74 37.49 -30.39
C ARG A 30 40.16 38.02 -30.12
N ASP A 31 40.73 37.70 -28.95
CA ASP A 31 42.07 38.14 -28.58
C ASP A 31 43.14 37.45 -29.42
N GLN A 32 42.97 36.16 -29.70
CA GLN A 32 43.83 35.41 -30.61
C GLN A 32 43.78 35.99 -32.04
N GLN A 33 42.58 36.29 -32.56
CA GLN A 33 42.44 36.94 -33.87
C GLN A 33 43.13 38.30 -33.94
N ARG A 34 43.06 39.10 -32.87
CA ARG A 34 43.77 40.39 -32.78
C ARG A 34 45.28 40.20 -32.80
N LEU A 35 45.79 39.20 -32.08
CA LEU A 35 47.22 38.85 -32.08
C LEU A 35 47.68 38.44 -33.49
N ASP A 36 46.93 37.56 -34.14
CA ASP A 36 47.27 36.99 -35.45
C ASP A 36 47.17 38.02 -36.59
N SER A 37 46.29 39.02 -36.45
CA SER A 37 46.10 40.08 -37.44
C SER A 37 47.30 41.04 -37.60
N GLY A 38 48.23 41.05 -36.63
CA GLY A 38 49.34 42.00 -36.59
C GLY A 38 48.92 43.46 -36.35
N ALA A 39 47.66 43.72 -35.99
CA ALA A 39 47.14 45.06 -35.71
C ALA A 39 47.76 45.72 -34.47
N VAL A 40 48.41 44.94 -33.59
CA VAL A 40 49.11 45.43 -32.40
C VAL A 40 50.61 45.51 -32.70
N SER A 41 51.15 46.73 -32.79
CA SER A 41 52.53 46.98 -33.21
C SER A 41 53.51 47.23 -32.06
N SER A 42 52.99 47.54 -30.86
CA SER A 42 53.78 47.78 -29.66
C SER A 42 54.22 46.44 -29.03
N PRO A 43 55.53 46.20 -28.80
CA PRO A 43 56.02 44.98 -28.16
C PRO A 43 55.41 44.73 -26.78
N LYS A 44 55.13 45.80 -26.03
CA LYS A 44 54.50 45.72 -24.71
C LYS A 44 53.05 45.25 -24.80
N ASP A 45 52.30 45.74 -25.79
CA ASP A 45 50.89 45.39 -25.96
C ASP A 45 50.73 43.96 -26.50
N LEU A 46 51.67 43.49 -27.33
CA LEU A 46 51.75 42.09 -27.75
C LEU A 46 51.99 41.15 -26.56
N ALA A 47 52.95 41.47 -25.69
CA ALA A 47 53.22 40.67 -24.51
C ALA A 47 51.99 40.62 -23.57
N ASN A 48 51.33 41.76 -23.35
CA ASN A 48 50.11 41.83 -22.56
C ASN A 48 48.99 40.96 -23.15
N LEU A 49 48.78 41.02 -24.47
CA LEU A 49 47.76 40.23 -25.17
C LEU A 49 48.04 38.72 -25.08
N GLN A 50 49.30 38.31 -25.22
CA GLN A 50 49.71 36.91 -25.03
C GLN A 50 49.47 36.43 -23.60
N HIS A 51 49.77 37.26 -22.59
CA HIS A 51 49.46 36.95 -21.19
C HIS A 51 47.96 36.83 -20.94
N GLU A 52 47.14 37.70 -21.54
CA GLU A 52 45.68 37.64 -21.45
C GLU A 52 45.14 36.35 -22.06
N ILE A 53 45.58 35.97 -23.26
CA ILE A 53 45.19 34.71 -23.91
C ILE A 53 45.56 33.50 -23.04
N ALA A 54 46.79 33.46 -22.49
CA ALA A 54 47.20 32.39 -21.60
C ALA A 54 46.34 32.32 -20.32
N SER A 55 45.96 33.47 -19.76
CA SER A 55 45.06 33.53 -18.61
C SER A 55 43.64 33.08 -18.96
N LEU A 56 43.13 33.41 -20.15
CA LEU A 56 41.82 32.96 -20.61
C LEU A 56 41.81 31.46 -20.86
N ALA A 57 42.88 30.89 -21.42
CA ALA A 57 43.02 29.44 -21.61
C ALA A 57 42.99 28.70 -20.27
N LYS A 58 43.71 29.20 -19.25
CA LYS A 58 43.64 28.63 -17.90
C LYS A 58 42.21 28.72 -17.33
N ARG A 59 41.57 29.88 -17.45
CA ARG A 59 40.21 30.09 -16.97
C ARG A 59 39.19 29.21 -17.69
N GLN A 60 39.37 28.97 -18.98
CA GLN A 60 38.53 28.06 -19.75
C GLN A 60 38.64 26.64 -19.19
N GLY A 61 39.87 26.14 -18.95
CA GLY A 61 40.07 24.83 -18.31
C GLY A 61 39.39 24.72 -16.95
N ASP A 62 39.57 25.73 -16.08
CA ASP A 62 38.91 25.75 -14.76
C ASP A 62 37.37 25.70 -14.88
N LEU A 63 36.79 26.32 -15.91
CA LEU A 63 35.34 26.30 -16.14
C LEU A 63 34.85 25.01 -16.79
N GLU A 64 35.65 24.39 -17.66
CA GLU A 64 35.37 23.09 -18.26
C GLU A 64 35.35 21.99 -17.18
N ASP A 65 36.25 22.04 -16.20
CA ASP A 65 36.22 21.15 -15.03
C ASP A 65 34.92 21.32 -14.24
N VAL A 66 34.46 22.56 -14.02
CA VAL A 66 33.17 22.84 -13.36
C VAL A 66 31.99 22.29 -14.17
N VAL A 67 32.02 22.40 -15.51
CA VAL A 67 30.97 21.81 -16.37
C VAL A 67 30.91 20.30 -16.16
N LEU A 68 32.06 19.61 -16.14
CA LEU A 68 32.12 18.17 -15.92
C LEU A 68 31.55 17.78 -14.54
N GLU A 69 31.92 18.48 -13.48
CA GLU A 69 31.38 18.24 -12.13
C GLU A 69 29.85 18.41 -12.07
N VAL A 70 29.31 19.42 -12.75
CA VAL A 70 27.86 19.65 -12.81
C VAL A 70 27.16 18.60 -13.66
N MET A 71 27.78 18.14 -14.75
CA MET A 71 27.26 17.04 -15.58
C MET A 71 27.16 15.73 -14.78
N GLU A 72 28.19 15.37 -14.02
CA GLU A 72 28.18 14.18 -13.15
C GLU A 72 27.08 14.26 -12.09
N ARG A 73 26.91 15.43 -11.46
CA ARG A 73 25.83 15.68 -10.49
C ARG A 73 24.45 15.54 -11.14
N ARG A 74 24.26 16.06 -12.36
CA ARG A 74 23.00 15.93 -13.09
C ARG A 74 22.70 14.48 -13.45
N GLU A 75 23.70 13.73 -13.92
CA GLU A 75 23.54 12.32 -14.24
C GLU A 75 23.08 11.52 -13.02
N SER A 76 23.71 11.73 -11.86
CA SER A 76 23.29 11.09 -10.61
C SER A 76 21.85 11.47 -10.20
N ALA A 77 21.47 12.74 -10.35
CA ALA A 77 20.10 13.18 -10.07
C ALA A 77 19.09 12.52 -11.02
N GLN A 78 19.42 12.39 -12.30
CA GLN A 78 18.57 11.76 -13.31
C GLN A 78 18.39 10.26 -13.06
N GLU A 79 19.45 9.54 -12.72
CA GLU A 79 19.37 8.12 -12.33
C GLU A 79 18.45 7.93 -11.13
N ARG A 80 18.57 8.81 -10.12
CA ARG A 80 17.75 8.78 -8.92
C ARG A 80 16.27 9.07 -9.22
N VAL A 81 15.98 9.98 -10.15
CA VAL A 81 14.61 10.22 -10.63
C VAL A 81 14.05 8.97 -11.31
N ASN A 82 14.83 8.31 -12.17
CA ASN A 82 14.40 7.11 -12.89
C ASN A 82 14.11 5.96 -11.91
N GLU A 83 15.03 5.68 -10.98
CA GLU A 83 14.87 4.64 -9.96
C GLU A 83 13.60 4.86 -9.12
N LEU A 84 13.39 6.09 -8.63
CA LEU A 84 12.23 6.40 -7.80
C LEU A 84 10.92 6.30 -8.60
N THR A 85 10.93 6.68 -9.87
CA THR A 85 9.78 6.58 -10.76
C THR A 85 9.38 5.12 -10.98
N GLU A 86 10.36 4.24 -11.26
CA GLU A 86 10.13 2.81 -11.40
C GLU A 86 9.62 2.17 -10.10
N ARG A 87 10.18 2.57 -8.96
CA ARG A 87 9.73 2.10 -7.64
C ARG A 87 8.29 2.52 -7.34
N VAL A 88 7.92 3.76 -7.65
CA VAL A 88 6.54 4.24 -7.50
C VAL A 88 5.60 3.42 -8.38
N ALA A 89 5.95 3.21 -9.67
CA ALA A 89 5.13 2.42 -10.58
C ALA A 89 4.97 0.96 -10.10
N SER A 90 6.05 0.35 -9.61
CA SER A 90 6.02 -1.02 -9.05
C SER A 90 5.12 -1.12 -7.82
N VAL A 91 5.20 -0.16 -6.90
CA VAL A 91 4.35 -0.14 -5.70
C VAL A 91 2.89 0.11 -6.07
N GLN A 92 2.62 1.03 -7.01
CA GLN A 92 1.26 1.30 -7.47
C GLN A 92 0.62 0.05 -8.08
N SER A 93 1.35 -0.67 -8.94
CA SER A 93 0.88 -1.94 -9.51
C SER A 93 0.51 -2.98 -8.45
N LYS A 94 1.31 -3.09 -7.38
CA LYS A 94 1.01 -3.99 -6.25
C LYS A 94 -0.22 -3.55 -5.46
N ILE A 95 -0.41 -2.23 -5.29
CA ILE A 95 -1.59 -1.68 -4.62
C ILE A 95 -2.84 -1.99 -5.44
N ASP A 96 -2.79 -1.79 -6.75
CA ASP A 96 -3.93 -2.01 -7.64
C ASP A 96 -4.33 -3.50 -7.65
N ASP A 97 -3.36 -4.42 -7.74
CA ASP A 97 -3.61 -5.86 -7.63
C ASP A 97 -4.24 -6.25 -6.27
N ALA A 98 -3.66 -5.77 -5.17
CA ALA A 98 -4.17 -6.08 -3.83
C ALA A 98 -5.58 -5.52 -3.60
N THR A 99 -5.85 -4.33 -4.14
CA THR A 99 -7.17 -3.67 -4.11
C THR A 99 -8.18 -4.50 -4.90
N GLY A 100 -7.85 -4.92 -6.12
CA GLY A 100 -8.74 -5.75 -6.93
C GLY A 100 -9.07 -7.09 -6.27
N ARG A 101 -8.06 -7.78 -5.70
CA ARG A 101 -8.27 -9.04 -4.97
C ARG A 101 -9.14 -8.85 -3.72
N ARG A 102 -8.92 -7.76 -2.98
CA ARG A 102 -9.73 -7.42 -1.80
C ARG A 102 -11.19 -7.21 -2.22
N ASP A 103 -11.43 -6.39 -3.23
CA ASP A 103 -12.79 -6.01 -3.64
C ASP A 103 -13.56 -7.23 -4.15
N ALA A 104 -12.93 -8.10 -4.94
CA ALA A 104 -13.54 -9.35 -5.38
C ALA A 104 -13.91 -10.28 -4.21
N ALA A 105 -13.06 -10.35 -3.17
CA ALA A 105 -13.35 -11.15 -1.98
C ALA A 105 -14.51 -10.56 -1.16
N PHE A 106 -14.61 -9.23 -1.03
CA PHE A 106 -15.75 -8.59 -0.39
C PHE A 106 -17.05 -8.84 -1.17
N GLU A 107 -17.03 -8.76 -2.50
CA GLU A 107 -18.21 -9.06 -3.32
C GLU A 107 -18.67 -10.51 -3.19
N GLU A 108 -17.75 -11.47 -2.99
CA GLU A 108 -18.10 -12.86 -2.71
C GLU A 108 -18.74 -13.02 -1.32
N ILE A 109 -18.14 -12.42 -0.29
CA ILE A 109 -18.66 -12.46 1.08
C ILE A 109 -20.04 -11.79 1.16
N ASP A 110 -20.23 -10.65 0.49
CA ASP A 110 -21.52 -9.93 0.49
C ASP A 110 -22.62 -10.75 -0.21
N ARG A 111 -22.28 -11.44 -1.30
CA ARG A 111 -23.21 -12.35 -1.98
C ARG A 111 -23.59 -13.54 -1.09
N GLU A 112 -22.60 -14.15 -0.44
CA GLU A 112 -22.85 -15.25 0.49
C GLU A 112 -23.71 -14.78 1.67
N ALA A 113 -23.36 -13.67 2.30
CA ALA A 113 -24.08 -13.06 3.41
C ALA A 113 -25.54 -12.76 3.04
N ALA A 114 -25.79 -12.19 1.86
CA ALA A 114 -27.13 -11.93 1.36
C ALA A 114 -27.92 -13.24 1.15
N SER A 115 -27.30 -14.27 0.57
CA SER A 115 -27.93 -15.58 0.38
C SER A 115 -28.32 -16.21 1.71
N VAL A 116 -27.38 -16.35 2.65
CA VAL A 116 -27.64 -17.00 3.95
C VAL A 116 -28.61 -16.19 4.82
N THR A 117 -28.62 -14.86 4.69
CA THR A 117 -29.60 -14.00 5.38
C THR A 117 -31.01 -14.27 4.86
N LYS A 118 -31.18 -14.33 3.55
CA LYS A 118 -32.48 -14.62 2.93
C LYS A 118 -32.96 -16.04 3.28
N GLU A 119 -32.08 -17.02 3.25
CA GLU A 119 -32.40 -18.39 3.69
C GLU A 119 -32.84 -18.42 5.16
N ARG A 120 -32.13 -17.69 6.03
CA ARG A 120 -32.51 -17.55 7.44
C ARG A 120 -33.90 -16.93 7.61
N GLU A 121 -34.22 -15.88 6.86
CA GLU A 121 -35.54 -15.23 6.92
C GLU A 121 -36.67 -16.20 6.57
N VAL A 122 -36.48 -17.01 5.52
CA VAL A 122 -37.46 -18.04 5.12
C VAL A 122 -37.66 -19.06 6.24
N VAL A 123 -36.59 -19.60 6.82
CA VAL A 123 -36.68 -20.58 7.90
C VAL A 123 -37.29 -19.95 9.17
N ALA A 124 -36.88 -18.74 9.53
CA ALA A 124 -37.39 -18.03 10.69
C ALA A 124 -38.90 -17.76 10.59
N GLY A 125 -39.41 -17.49 9.38
CA GLY A 125 -40.85 -17.32 9.13
C GLY A 125 -41.69 -18.56 9.41
N ALA A 126 -41.09 -19.76 9.39
CA ALA A 126 -41.75 -21.01 9.74
C ALA A 126 -41.68 -21.36 11.24
N VAL A 127 -40.89 -20.63 12.03
CA VAL A 127 -40.69 -20.90 13.47
C VAL A 127 -41.69 -20.08 14.28
N PRO A 128 -42.35 -20.66 15.31
CA PRO A 128 -43.23 -19.90 16.20
C PRO A 128 -42.54 -18.68 16.82
N ALA A 129 -43.21 -17.53 16.79
CA ALA A 129 -42.61 -16.24 17.15
C ALA A 129 -42.00 -16.21 18.57
N ASP A 130 -42.66 -16.84 19.55
CA ASP A 130 -42.15 -16.87 20.93
C ASP A 130 -40.92 -17.75 21.10
N LEU A 131 -40.81 -18.84 20.32
CA LEU A 131 -39.62 -19.67 20.28
C LEU A 131 -38.45 -18.95 19.60
N LEU A 132 -38.73 -18.23 18.51
CA LEU A 132 -37.72 -17.43 17.83
C LEU A 132 -37.18 -16.29 18.72
N LYS A 133 -38.07 -15.59 19.44
CA LYS A 133 -37.66 -14.58 20.45
C LYS A 133 -36.76 -15.17 21.54
N LEU A 134 -37.08 -16.37 22.04
CA LEU A 134 -36.23 -17.06 23.00
C LEU A 134 -34.86 -17.41 22.41
N TYR A 135 -34.84 -17.95 21.18
CA TYR A 135 -33.61 -18.25 20.47
C TYR A 135 -32.74 -17.01 20.28
N ASP A 136 -33.29 -15.90 19.79
CA ASP A 136 -32.54 -14.68 19.52
C ASP A 136 -31.97 -14.07 20.81
N LYS A 137 -32.77 -14.03 21.90
CA LYS A 137 -32.28 -13.61 23.22
C LYS A 137 -31.10 -14.45 23.70
N LEU A 138 -31.19 -15.77 23.55
CA LEU A 138 -30.10 -16.66 23.96
C LEU A 138 -28.90 -16.54 23.02
N ARG A 139 -29.12 -16.34 21.72
CA ARG A 139 -28.09 -16.14 20.70
C ARG A 139 -27.23 -14.92 21.03
N GLU A 140 -27.85 -13.80 21.38
CA GLU A 140 -27.17 -12.58 21.81
C GLU A 140 -26.36 -12.79 23.09
N GLN A 141 -26.94 -13.48 24.09
CA GLN A 141 -26.30 -13.72 25.37
C GLN A 141 -25.16 -14.75 25.32
N GLN A 142 -25.20 -15.69 24.36
CA GLN A 142 -24.35 -16.88 24.33
C GLN A 142 -23.41 -16.91 23.11
N GLY A 143 -22.95 -15.74 22.66
CA GLY A 143 -21.90 -15.62 21.64
C GLY A 143 -22.31 -16.09 20.25
N GLY A 144 -23.56 -15.84 19.85
CA GLY A 144 -24.05 -16.12 18.50
C GLY A 144 -24.75 -17.47 18.32
N ILE A 145 -24.88 -18.29 19.38
CA ILE A 145 -25.50 -19.62 19.34
C ILE A 145 -26.59 -19.74 20.41
N GLY A 146 -27.87 -19.66 20.00
CA GLY A 146 -29.03 -19.76 20.90
C GLY A 146 -29.55 -21.18 21.14
N ALA A 147 -29.21 -22.14 20.27
CA ALA A 147 -29.63 -23.53 20.34
C ALA A 147 -28.47 -24.47 20.00
N ALA A 148 -28.46 -25.66 20.60
CA ALA A 148 -27.41 -26.65 20.43
C ALA A 148 -28.01 -28.06 20.28
N LYS A 149 -27.44 -28.85 19.38
CA LYS A 149 -27.77 -30.27 19.23
C LYS A 149 -27.40 -31.03 20.51
N LEU A 150 -28.31 -31.87 21.01
CA LEU A 150 -27.97 -32.91 21.98
C LEU A 150 -27.51 -34.13 21.20
N TYR A 151 -26.27 -34.58 21.42
CA TYR A 151 -25.68 -35.71 20.72
C TYR A 151 -24.98 -36.63 21.72
N ALA A 152 -25.33 -37.91 21.73
CA ALA A 152 -24.77 -38.90 22.65
C ALA A 152 -24.68 -38.37 24.10
N ARG A 153 -25.81 -37.88 24.64
CA ARG A 153 -25.94 -37.30 25.99
C ARG A 153 -25.14 -36.02 26.24
N THR A 154 -24.46 -35.48 25.22
CA THR A 154 -23.61 -34.29 25.32
C THR A 154 -24.25 -33.09 24.62
N CYS A 155 -24.33 -31.96 25.32
CA CYS A 155 -24.74 -30.69 24.72
C CYS A 155 -23.62 -30.20 23.79
N GLN A 156 -23.89 -30.07 22.48
CA GLN A 156 -22.89 -29.58 21.52
C GLN A 156 -22.59 -28.07 21.64
N GLY A 157 -23.32 -27.35 22.51
CA GLY A 157 -23.09 -25.93 22.78
C GLY A 157 -21.99 -25.68 23.81
N CYS A 158 -22.06 -26.33 24.98
CA CYS A 158 -21.04 -26.25 26.02
C CYS A 158 -20.08 -27.45 26.05
N ARG A 159 -20.35 -28.49 25.24
CA ARG A 159 -19.58 -29.75 25.16
C ARG A 159 -19.50 -30.51 26.48
N GLN A 160 -20.48 -30.33 27.35
CA GLN A 160 -20.61 -31.10 28.58
C GLN A 160 -21.67 -32.19 28.43
N GLU A 161 -21.37 -33.35 28.99
CA GLU A 161 -22.35 -34.42 29.16
C GLU A 161 -23.40 -33.99 30.18
N LEU A 162 -24.66 -34.24 29.87
CA LEU A 162 -25.78 -33.92 30.76
C LEU A 162 -25.72 -34.86 31.98
N ALA A 163 -26.06 -34.32 33.15
CA ALA A 163 -26.25 -35.15 34.33
C ALA A 163 -27.38 -36.16 34.10
N ILE A 164 -27.30 -37.33 34.76
CA ILE A 164 -28.31 -38.41 34.59
C ILE A 164 -29.73 -37.91 34.90
N THR A 165 -29.88 -37.02 35.90
CA THR A 165 -31.16 -36.39 36.24
C THR A 165 -31.69 -35.51 35.10
N GLU A 166 -30.87 -34.59 34.59
CA GLU A 166 -31.19 -33.72 33.45
C GLU A 166 -31.54 -34.55 32.20
N LEU A 167 -30.79 -35.63 31.93
CA LEU A 167 -31.05 -36.52 30.80
C LEU A 167 -32.42 -37.22 30.91
N ASN A 168 -32.80 -37.66 32.12
CA ASN A 168 -34.11 -38.28 32.35
C ASN A 168 -35.26 -37.27 32.21
N GLU A 169 -35.07 -36.03 32.65
CA GLU A 169 -36.04 -34.94 32.45
C GLU A 169 -36.22 -34.64 30.96
N VAL A 170 -35.12 -34.52 30.21
CA VAL A 170 -35.12 -34.29 28.76
C VAL A 170 -35.79 -35.44 27.99
N ARG A 171 -35.58 -36.70 28.45
CA ARG A 171 -36.23 -37.91 27.90
C ARG A 171 -37.74 -37.93 28.17
N SER A 172 -38.16 -37.48 29.35
CA SER A 172 -39.57 -37.52 29.77
C SER A 172 -40.40 -36.36 29.23
N ALA A 173 -39.75 -35.26 28.83
CA ALA A 173 -40.40 -34.11 28.24
C ALA A 173 -41.07 -34.45 26.89
N ALA A 174 -42.31 -33.99 26.69
CA ALA A 174 -43.05 -34.18 25.44
C ALA A 174 -42.25 -33.64 24.22
N PRO A 175 -42.43 -34.20 23.00
CA PRO A 175 -41.62 -33.84 21.83
C PRO A 175 -41.62 -32.35 21.48
N ASP A 176 -42.73 -31.66 21.74
CA ASP A 176 -42.96 -30.23 21.51
C ASP A 176 -42.45 -29.33 22.64
N THR A 177 -42.11 -29.89 23.80
CA THR A 177 -41.54 -29.13 24.92
C THR A 177 -40.14 -28.62 24.60
N VAL A 178 -39.94 -27.31 24.74
CA VAL A 178 -38.65 -26.64 24.57
C VAL A 178 -37.80 -26.82 25.83
N VAL A 179 -36.83 -27.71 25.77
CA VAL A 179 -35.86 -27.98 26.84
C VAL A 179 -34.59 -27.12 26.68
N ARG A 180 -33.93 -26.79 27.79
CA ARG A 180 -32.69 -26.01 27.80
C ARG A 180 -31.63 -26.71 28.63
N CYS A 181 -30.37 -26.57 28.23
CA CYS A 181 -29.25 -27.10 29.01
C CYS A 181 -29.10 -26.33 30.32
N GLU A 182 -28.93 -27.02 31.44
CA GLU A 182 -28.74 -26.37 32.75
C GLU A 182 -27.42 -25.61 32.83
N ASN A 183 -26.36 -26.14 32.18
CA ASN A 183 -25.01 -25.58 32.21
C ASN A 183 -24.88 -24.29 31.39
N CYS A 184 -25.43 -24.25 30.17
CA CYS A 184 -25.24 -23.11 29.25
C CYS A 184 -26.51 -22.42 28.77
N ARG A 185 -27.68 -22.87 29.26
CA ARG A 185 -29.00 -22.25 29.02
C ARG A 185 -29.48 -22.22 27.56
N ARG A 186 -28.68 -22.70 26.61
CA ARG A 186 -29.07 -22.86 25.19
C ARG A 186 -30.23 -23.86 25.06
N ILE A 187 -31.08 -23.65 24.07
CA ILE A 187 -32.13 -24.61 23.70
C ILE A 187 -31.48 -25.92 23.25
N LEU A 188 -31.93 -27.05 23.79
CA LEU A 188 -31.45 -28.38 23.38
C LEU A 188 -32.31 -28.91 22.24
N VAL A 189 -31.70 -29.11 21.08
CA VAL A 189 -32.34 -29.74 19.92
C VAL A 189 -32.19 -31.25 20.05
N ARG A 190 -33.30 -31.92 20.35
CA ARG A 190 -33.41 -33.37 20.50
C ARG A 190 -33.57 -34.02 19.13
N THR A 191 -32.79 -35.06 18.86
CA THR A 191 -32.77 -35.83 17.61
C THR A 191 -32.62 -37.32 17.93
N ALA A 192 -32.73 -38.19 16.93
CA ALA A 192 -32.48 -39.63 17.10
C ALA A 192 -31.07 -39.94 17.64
N GLU A 193 -30.11 -39.02 17.45
CA GLU A 193 -28.72 -39.18 17.89
C GLU A 193 -28.47 -38.64 19.30
N SER A 194 -29.51 -38.15 19.99
CA SER A 194 -29.35 -37.54 21.31
C SER A 194 -28.94 -38.53 22.40
N GLY A 195 -29.11 -39.83 22.18
CA GLY A 195 -28.86 -40.85 23.20
C GLY A 195 -29.89 -40.83 24.34
N LEU A 196 -31.08 -40.29 24.03
CA LEU A 196 -32.29 -40.31 24.86
C LEU A 196 -33.02 -41.62 24.66
#